data_AF-A0A972JRG4-F1
#
_entry.id   AF-A0A972JRG4-F1
#
_cell.length_a   1.000
_cell.length_b   1.000
_cell.length_c   1.000
_cell.angle_alpha   90.00
_cell.angle_beta   90.00
_cell.angle_gamma   90.00
#
_symmetry.space_group_name_H-M   'P 1'
#
loop_
_entity.id
_entity.type
_entity.pdbx_description
1 polymer ?
#
loop_
_entity_poly.entity_id
_entity_poly.type
_entity_poly.pdbx_seq_one_letter_code
_entity_poly.pdbx_strand_id
1 'polypeptide(L)'
;MYQSYISYRACGGGLKEADCLVKLIHNAGTAAGFYGARIGEGNTVVVLARHDAAETLPHMVDRYQQEAGCNAALLAGASPTAMALGVLWLIHDTPL
;
A
#
# COMPACT_ATOMS: atom_id res chain seq x y z
N MET A 1 7.78 -11.00 2.09
CA MET A 1 7.25 -9.87 1.28
C MET A 1 8.01 -9.66 -0.02
N TYR A 2 9.29 -9.25 0.00
CA TYR A 2 10.05 -9.02 -1.24
C TYR A 2 10.18 -10.26 -2.13
N GLN A 3 10.46 -11.43 -1.55
CA GLN A 3 10.56 -12.67 -2.33
C GLN A 3 9.22 -13.08 -2.97
N SER A 4 8.10 -12.86 -2.29
CA SER A 4 6.76 -13.11 -2.85
C SER A 4 6.43 -12.18 -4.02
N TYR A 5 6.95 -10.94 -3.99
CA TYR A 5 6.83 -9.99 -5.11
C TYR A 5 7.66 -10.43 -6.32
N ILE A 6 8.88 -10.97 -6.12
CA ILE A 6 9.72 -11.49 -7.20
C ILE A 6 8.99 -12.59 -8.00
N SER A 7 8.31 -13.52 -7.32
CA SER A 7 7.54 -14.59 -7.98
C SER A 7 6.30 -14.06 -8.72
N TYR A 8 5.59 -13.07 -8.17
CA TYR A 8 4.39 -12.49 -8.82
C TYR A 8 4.75 -11.69 -10.08
N ARG A 9 5.90 -10.99 -10.04
CA ARG A 9 6.48 -10.28 -11.19
C ARG A 9 6.88 -11.23 -12.32
N ALA A 10 7.39 -12.42 -11.99
CA ALA A 10 7.77 -13.43 -12.98
C ALA A 10 6.57 -13.94 -13.81
N CYS A 11 5.35 -13.79 -13.31
CA CYS A 11 4.10 -14.10 -14.03
C CYS A 11 3.52 -12.92 -14.84
N GLY A 12 4.24 -11.79 -14.95
CA GLY A 12 3.80 -10.61 -15.72
C GLY A 12 2.91 -9.61 -14.97
N GLY A 13 2.70 -9.80 -13.66
CA GLY A 13 1.79 -8.98 -12.84
C GLY A 13 2.42 -7.75 -12.19
N GLY A 14 3.32 -7.04 -12.86
CA GLY A 14 3.99 -5.84 -12.33
C GLY A 14 3.68 -4.59 -13.15
N LEU A 15 2.99 -3.62 -12.56
CA LEU A 15 2.86 -2.27 -13.13
C LEU A 15 4.15 -1.50 -12.82
N LYS A 16 4.71 -0.81 -13.84
CA LYS A 16 5.99 -0.08 -13.72
C LYS A 16 5.95 0.97 -12.62
N GLU A 17 4.78 1.53 -12.40
CA GLU A 17 4.47 2.54 -11.40
C GLU A 17 4.56 1.90 -10.00
N ALA A 18 3.83 0.82 -9.73
CA ALA A 18 3.90 0.13 -8.44
C ALA A 18 5.31 -0.42 -8.13
N ASP A 19 6.07 -0.84 -9.15
CA ASP A 19 7.48 -1.23 -9.02
C ASP A 19 8.38 -0.08 -8.52
N CYS A 20 8.11 1.16 -8.94
CA CYS A 20 8.84 2.35 -8.50
C CYS A 20 8.66 2.56 -6.99
N LEU A 21 7.43 2.52 -6.49
CA LEU A 21 7.14 2.69 -5.07
C LEU A 21 7.76 1.58 -4.21
N VAL A 22 7.69 0.32 -4.67
CA VAL A 22 8.34 -0.81 -3.97
C VAL A 22 9.86 -0.61 -3.91
N LYS A 23 10.49 -0.13 -4.98
CA LYS A 23 11.93 0.17 -5.00
C LYS A 23 12.30 1.33 -4.09
N LEU A 24 11.52 2.41 -4.06
CA LEU A 24 11.75 3.55 -3.17
C LEU A 24 11.76 3.10 -1.70
N ILE A 25 10.76 2.31 -1.31
CA ILE A 25 10.66 1.76 0.05
C ILE A 25 11.79 0.78 0.35
N HIS A 26 12.17 -0.06 -0.62
CA HIS A 26 13.30 -0.97 -0.48
C HIS A 26 14.61 -0.24 -0.23
N ASN A 27 14.85 0.84 -0.99
CA ASN A 27 16.06 1.65 -0.88
C ASN A 27 16.14 2.43 0.44
N ALA A 28 15.00 2.86 0.99
CA ALA A 28 14.96 3.46 2.34
C ALA A 28 15.38 2.45 3.42
N GLY A 29 14.94 1.20 3.27
CA GLY A 29 15.44 0.05 4.03
C GLY A 29 15.12 0.08 5.53
N THR A 30 15.71 -0.88 6.25
CA THR A 30 15.41 -1.12 7.66
C THR A 30 15.94 -0.03 8.59
N ALA A 31 16.99 0.69 8.19
CA ALA A 31 17.50 1.84 8.93
C ALA A 31 16.47 2.98 9.03
N ALA A 32 15.65 3.15 8.00
CA ALA A 32 14.51 4.05 7.99
C ALA A 32 13.21 3.40 8.53
N GLY A 33 13.28 2.18 9.08
CA GLY A 33 12.15 1.47 9.67
C GLY A 33 11.29 0.67 8.67
N PHE A 34 11.69 0.52 7.41
CA PHE A 34 10.96 -0.28 6.42
C PHE A 34 11.46 -1.72 6.36
N TYR A 35 10.58 -2.68 6.64
CA TYR A 35 10.91 -4.11 6.65
C TYR A 35 10.53 -4.81 5.35
N GLY A 36 9.52 -4.31 4.63
CA GLY A 36 9.04 -4.95 3.41
C GLY A 36 8.01 -4.13 2.64
N ALA A 37 8.00 -4.28 1.32
CA ALA A 37 6.92 -3.82 0.46
C ALA A 37 6.59 -4.89 -0.59
N ARG A 38 5.33 -4.96 -1.01
CA ARG A 38 4.88 -5.77 -2.16
C ARG A 38 3.67 -5.15 -2.84
N ILE A 39 3.48 -5.47 -4.11
CA ILE A 39 2.21 -5.21 -4.79
C ILE A 39 1.15 -6.17 -4.20
N GLY A 40 0.03 -5.60 -3.77
CA GLY A 40 -1.18 -6.30 -3.33
C GLY A 40 -2.10 -6.60 -4.52
N GLU A 41 -3.39 -6.80 -4.25
CA GLU A 41 -4.36 -6.89 -5.33
C GLU A 41 -4.61 -5.51 -5.97
N GLY A 42 -4.79 -5.49 -7.29
CA GLY A 42 -4.93 -4.26 -8.07
C GLY A 42 -3.65 -3.43 -8.10
N ASN A 43 -3.78 -2.11 -7.85
CA ASN A 43 -2.68 -1.14 -7.92
C ASN A 43 -2.15 -0.72 -6.54
N THR A 44 -2.42 -1.53 -5.51
CA THR A 44 -2.09 -1.18 -4.11
C THR A 44 -0.72 -1.71 -3.75
N VAL A 45 0.12 -0.90 -3.10
CA VAL A 45 1.37 -1.36 -2.48
C VAL A 45 1.15 -1.53 -0.98
N VAL A 46 1.41 -2.72 -0.48
CA VAL A 46 1.35 -3.04 0.96
C VAL A 46 2.75 -2.88 1.52
N VAL A 47 2.86 -2.15 2.63
CA VAL A 47 4.12 -1.83 3.29
C VAL A 47 4.11 -2.35 4.72
N LEU A 48 5.18 -3.04 5.11
CA LEU A 48 5.48 -3.41 6.48
C LEU A 48 6.59 -2.50 6.98
N ALA A 49 6.27 -1.66 7.96
CA ALA A 49 7.18 -0.69 8.53
C ALA A 49 7.00 -0.58 10.05
N ARG A 50 7.99 -0.01 10.73
CA ARG A 50 7.89 0.37 12.13
C ARG A 50 6.88 1.51 12.29
N HIS A 51 6.24 1.59 13.46
CA HIS A 51 5.17 2.56 13.70
C HIS A 51 5.60 4.01 13.48
N ASP A 52 6.81 4.38 13.91
CA ASP A 52 7.40 5.71 13.71
C ASP A 52 7.75 6.00 12.23
N ALA A 53 8.07 4.97 11.44
CA ALA A 53 8.31 5.12 10.01
C ALA A 53 7.03 5.52 9.25
N ALA A 54 5.84 5.33 9.83
CA ALA A 54 4.59 5.82 9.25
C ALA A 54 4.59 7.34 9.01
N GLU A 55 5.32 8.11 9.82
CA GLU A 55 5.46 9.56 9.65
C GLU A 55 6.24 9.93 8.37
N THR A 56 7.04 9.01 7.84
CA THR A 56 7.85 9.21 6.63
C THR A 56 7.16 8.72 5.36
N LEU A 57 6.07 7.95 5.48
CA LEU A 57 5.29 7.46 4.34
C LEU A 57 4.71 8.57 3.46
N PRO A 58 4.18 9.69 3.98
CA PRO A 58 3.70 10.80 3.14
C PRO A 58 4.78 11.33 2.19
N HIS A 59 6.02 11.50 2.67
CA HIS A 59 7.14 11.94 1.83
C HIS A 59 7.51 10.92 0.75
N MET A 60 7.40 9.63 1.04
CA MET A 60 7.62 8.57 0.05
C MET A 60 6.53 8.59 -1.03
N VAL A 61 5.29 8.85 -0.65
CA VAL A 61 4.16 9.00 -1.58
C VAL A 61 4.36 10.23 -2.46
N ASP A 62 4.70 11.39 -1.90
CA ASP A 62 4.97 12.60 -2.69
C ASP A 62 6.07 12.37 -3.72
N ARG A 63 7.17 11.76 -3.28
CA ARG A 63 8.30 11.42 -4.16
C ARG A 63 7.87 10.45 -5.27
N TYR A 64 7.08 9.44 -4.93
CA TYR A 64 6.53 8.52 -5.91
C TYR A 64 5.64 9.22 -6.93
N GLN A 65 4.75 10.12 -6.51
CA GLN A 65 3.87 10.86 -7.41
C GLN A 65 4.67 11.75 -8.37
N GLN A 66 5.77 12.35 -7.90
CA GLN A 66 6.69 13.12 -8.75
C GLN A 66 7.45 12.24 -9.75
N GLU A 67 7.98 11.08 -9.31
CA GLU A 67 8.77 10.20 -10.16
C GLU A 67 7.93 9.40 -11.17
N ALA A 68 6.73 8.98 -10.77
CA ALA A 68 5.84 8.14 -11.59
C ALA A 68 4.77 8.94 -12.37
N GLY A 69 4.57 10.22 -12.06
CA GLY A 69 3.59 11.08 -12.74
C GLY A 69 2.13 10.66 -12.52
N CYS A 70 1.84 9.96 -11.43
CA CYS A 70 0.51 9.44 -11.10
C CYS A 70 0.11 9.81 -9.67
N ASN A 71 -1.19 9.85 -9.42
CA ASN A 71 -1.71 10.17 -8.09
C ASN A 71 -1.83 8.88 -7.23
N ALA A 72 -1.51 8.98 -5.94
CA ALA A 72 -1.56 7.86 -5.01
C ALA A 72 -2.19 8.26 -3.67
N ALA A 73 -3.04 7.40 -3.16
CA ALA A 73 -3.62 7.55 -1.83
C ALA A 73 -2.85 6.71 -0.81
N LEU A 74 -2.54 7.30 0.34
CA LEU A 74 -2.02 6.57 1.49
C LEU A 74 -3.18 6.07 2.35
N LEU A 75 -3.29 4.75 2.48
CA LEU A 75 -4.21 4.11 3.41
C LEU A 75 -3.40 3.59 4.60
N ALA A 76 -3.67 4.13 5.80
CA ALA A 76 -2.97 3.76 7.02
C ALA A 76 -3.94 3.60 8.20
N GLY A 77 -3.52 2.80 9.18
CA GLY A 77 -4.32 2.47 10.36
C GLY A 77 -5.09 1.16 10.23
N ALA A 78 -5.70 0.73 11.33
CA ALA A 78 -6.61 -0.40 11.36
C ALA A 78 -8.06 0.13 11.34
N SER A 79 -8.93 -0.54 10.58
CA SER A 79 -10.37 -0.31 10.71
C SER A 79 -10.90 -0.95 11.99
N PRO A 80 -12.07 -0.51 12.49
CA PRO A 80 -12.77 -1.22 13.55
C PRO A 80 -12.95 -2.69 13.18
N THR A 81 -12.61 -3.60 14.10
CA THR A 81 -12.83 -5.03 13.92
C THR A 81 -14.32 -5.34 13.80
N ALA A 82 -14.66 -6.47 13.19
CA ALA A 82 -16.06 -6.93 13.06
C ALA A 82 -16.80 -6.96 14.42
N MET A 83 -16.09 -7.25 15.51
CA MET A 83 -16.63 -7.23 16.86
C MET A 83 -17.00 -5.82 17.35
N ALA A 84 -16.25 -4.80 16.93
CA ALA A 84 -16.51 -3.40 17.30
C ALA A 84 -17.55 -2.74 16.37
N LEU A 85 -17.59 -3.13 15.09
CA LEU A 85 -18.49 -2.54 14.10
C LEU A 85 -19.93 -3.10 14.20
N GLY A 86 -20.09 -4.34 14.67
CA GLY A 86 -21.38 -5.02 14.69
C GLY A 86 -21.92 -5.30 13.28
N VAL A 87 -23.24 -5.42 13.14
CA VAL A 87 -23.91 -5.67 11.86
C VAL A 87 -24.45 -4.35 11.29
N LEU A 88 -24.00 -3.98 10.10
CA LEU A 88 -24.58 -2.89 9.32
C LEU A 88 -25.48 -3.43 8.22
N TRP A 89 -26.69 -2.90 8.13
CA TRP A 89 -27.62 -3.16 7.04
C TRP A 89 -27.44 -2.10 5.97
N LEU A 90 -27.18 -2.54 4.74
CA LEU A 90 -27.21 -1.66 3.57
C LEU A 90 -28.66 -1.57 3.11
N ILE A 91 -29.34 -0.48 3.46
CA ILE A 91 -30.71 -0.23 3.00
C ILE A 91 -30.62 0.51 1.68
N HIS A 92 -31.21 -0.06 0.63
CA HIS A 92 -31.32 0.57 -0.68
C HIS A 92 -32.76 1.05 -0.86
N ASP A 93 -33.00 2.35 -0.66
CA ASP A 93 -34.27 2.98 -0.99
C ASP A 93 -34.35 3.19 -2.51
N THR A 94 -34.85 2.17 -3.23
CA THR A 94 -35.35 2.36 -4.59
C THR A 94 -36.79 2.89 -4.51
N PRO A 95 -37.07 4.14 -4.92
CA PRO A 95 -38.45 4.57 -5.13
C PRO A 95 -39.05 3.83 -6.34
N LEU A 96 -40.28 3.33 -6.18
CA LEU A 96 -41.10 2.71 -7.23
C LEU A 96 -41.52 3.71 -8.31
#